data_AF-A0ABD2CWS4-F1
#
_entry.id   AF-A0ABD2CWS4-F1
#
_cell.length_a   1.000
_cell.length_b   1.000
_cell.length_c   1.000
_cell.angle_alpha   90.00
_cell.angle_beta   90.00
_cell.angle_gamma   90.00
#
_symmetry.space_group_name_H-M   'P 1'
#
loop_
_entity.id
_entity.type
_entity.pdbx_description
1 polymer ?
#
loop_
_entity_poly.entity_id
_entity_poly.type
_entity_poly.pdbx_seq_one_letter_code
_entity_poly.pdbx_strand_id
1 'polypeptide(L)'
;MMRKRTTIGLLVTVMDNSSFGYQLPYKTRPLVEINDATTYGLHCLYQVIVLPLITFGSVGYDSFFITLSLHVIAQLSVLKYRVRLALEDPNGCRCGIKKLINKHYQLIGLVDILENAFNLGILEHLLGTTVNLCVSGYNAILRSSNGENLELFLFFIFSSIILSTLFAYCYTGECLIQESTDFAVAFYEYEWYNVSPMDSKMILICMIGASKPLQLTSGKFFVLSLCTFSDATDVFESEKVIKWNKRLLRCVGVWPLAVYDPLFLFFVVYLLLHCSLTLVDFIDQAKNIDYVVRVLTETVPLLMALIKITIYRLNRRAIARLLIEIRGDFFVENYANEKEKLIFLDYNRLSRRFTAITFVSMSIVTGLYFFKAIMTSVLTVMGNSSLEYQLPYKTRTMVELNDITTYAFYCIYQWLIVVTMVSGYVGSDCLFASLALHVTGQLAILRCKVKEAFEDSNGYKRGMKKLVIKHHRLIRLVETLEDGFNIMIFQQLLGTTLNLCVSGYHALVSSANGENIVLVTFFVYAFSVLSTLFVYCYIGECLIEESIGLGDTLYQSDWYDLSTVDLKMMYICMQRTRKPLQLTSAKFCALSLDTFSDVGISWVSRNVRSS
;
A
#
# COMPACT_ATOMS: atom_id res chain seq x y z
N MET A 1 29.29 64.54 -11.61
CA MET A 1 28.53 64.35 -10.36
C MET A 1 27.17 63.74 -10.68
N MET A 2 26.82 62.72 -9.91
CA MET A 2 25.67 61.82 -10.03
C MET A 2 24.30 62.49 -10.24
N ARG A 3 23.45 61.91 -11.10
CA ARG A 3 22.01 61.78 -10.79
C ARG A 3 21.31 60.66 -11.59
N LYS A 4 20.97 59.60 -10.84
CA LYS A 4 19.86 58.64 -10.98
C LYS A 4 19.10 58.66 -12.34
N ARG A 5 19.49 57.78 -13.26
CA ARG A 5 18.52 57.13 -14.16
C ARG A 5 18.04 55.86 -13.47
N THR A 6 16.85 55.98 -12.88
CA THR A 6 16.13 54.92 -12.17
C THR A 6 15.78 53.78 -13.13
N THR A 7 15.92 52.57 -12.62
CA THR A 7 15.74 51.22 -13.18
C THR A 7 14.41 50.98 -13.94
N ILE A 8 13.51 51.96 -13.97
CA ILE A 8 12.19 51.89 -14.59
C ILE A 8 12.27 52.13 -16.11
N GLY A 9 13.20 52.96 -16.59
CA GLY A 9 13.31 53.28 -18.02
C GLY A 9 13.81 52.12 -18.90
N LEU A 10 14.53 51.17 -18.32
CA LEU A 10 15.02 49.98 -19.03
C LEU A 10 13.97 48.85 -19.10
N LEU A 11 13.00 48.85 -18.17
CA LEU A 11 11.87 47.92 -18.19
C LEU A 11 10.84 48.31 -19.25
N VAL A 12 10.63 49.62 -19.44
CA VAL A 12 9.66 50.13 -20.44
C VAL A 12 10.16 49.93 -21.88
N THR A 13 11.47 50.01 -22.13
CA THR A 13 12.02 49.84 -23.49
C THR A 13 12.16 48.38 -23.93
N VAL A 14 12.15 47.42 -23.01
CA VAL A 14 12.12 45.98 -23.35
C VAL A 14 10.68 45.49 -23.64
N MET A 15 9.66 46.27 -23.29
CA MET A 15 8.25 45.89 -23.43
C MET A 15 7.55 46.40 -24.70
N ASP A 16 8.25 47.18 -25.55
CA ASP A 16 7.66 47.84 -26.72
C ASP A 16 7.72 47.01 -28.02
N ASN A 17 8.28 45.79 -27.97
CA ASN A 17 8.28 44.88 -29.12
C ASN A 17 7.14 43.87 -29.00
N SER A 18 6.09 44.15 -29.76
CA SER A 18 4.93 43.31 -30.09
C SER A 18 5.22 41.81 -30.22
N SER A 19 4.30 40.98 -29.69
CA SER A 19 4.10 39.51 -29.85
C SER A 19 4.30 38.59 -28.63
N PHE A 20 4.38 39.11 -27.40
CA PHE A 20 4.09 38.30 -26.20
C PHE A 20 2.70 38.67 -25.68
N GLY A 21 1.73 37.75 -25.80
CA GLY A 21 0.43 37.93 -25.16
C GLY A 21 0.63 38.10 -23.65
N TYR A 22 0.13 39.18 -23.09
CA TYR A 22 0.20 39.46 -21.65
C TYR A 22 -0.51 38.34 -20.87
N GLN A 23 0.24 37.37 -20.34
CA GLN A 23 -0.28 36.30 -19.51
C GLN A 23 -0.16 36.66 -18.03
N LEU A 24 -1.30 36.72 -17.34
CA LEU A 24 -1.33 36.95 -15.91
C LEU A 24 -0.82 35.73 -15.12
N PRO A 25 -0.11 35.92 -13.99
CA PRO A 25 0.33 34.84 -13.08
C PRO A 25 -0.81 33.92 -12.63
N TYR A 26 -1.99 34.47 -12.36
CA TYR A 26 -3.21 33.72 -12.14
C TYR A 26 -4.19 33.99 -13.28
N LYS A 27 -4.73 32.94 -13.92
CA LYS A 27 -5.66 33.08 -15.04
C LYS A 27 -7.03 33.58 -14.55
N THR A 28 -7.18 34.89 -14.47
CA THR A 28 -8.45 35.57 -14.19
C THR A 28 -8.94 36.29 -15.44
N ARG A 29 -10.25 36.29 -15.70
CA ARG A 29 -10.83 37.17 -16.73
C ARG A 29 -10.78 38.61 -16.22
N PRO A 30 -10.02 39.51 -16.84
CA PRO A 30 -9.90 40.88 -16.35
C PRO A 30 -11.19 41.67 -16.65
N LEU A 31 -11.59 42.54 -15.73
CA LEU A 31 -12.75 43.44 -15.90
C LEU A 31 -12.48 44.54 -16.94
N VAL A 32 -11.20 44.90 -17.11
CA VAL A 32 -10.71 45.85 -18.11
C VAL A 32 -9.72 45.12 -18.99
N GLU A 33 -9.93 45.13 -20.31
CA GLU A 33 -9.08 44.46 -21.29
C GLU A 33 -7.62 44.90 -21.17
N ILE A 34 -6.71 43.93 -21.28
CA ILE A 34 -5.26 44.15 -21.13
C ILE A 34 -4.72 44.59 -22.49
N ASN A 35 -4.84 45.88 -22.76
CA ASN A 35 -4.46 46.46 -24.06
C ASN A 35 -3.06 47.08 -24.02
N ASP A 36 -2.61 47.55 -22.85
CA ASP A 36 -1.33 48.24 -22.67
C ASP A 36 -0.55 47.75 -21.44
N ALA A 37 0.78 47.94 -21.45
CA ALA A 37 1.70 47.57 -20.36
C ALA A 37 1.29 48.15 -18.98
N THR A 38 0.66 49.33 -18.95
CA THR A 38 0.15 49.96 -17.72
C THR A 38 -1.02 49.19 -17.14
N THR A 39 -1.97 48.77 -17.97
CA THR A 39 -3.12 47.95 -17.56
C THR A 39 -2.69 46.56 -17.10
N TYR A 40 -1.71 45.94 -17.77
CA TYR A 40 -1.09 44.69 -17.32
C TYR A 40 -0.40 44.86 -15.96
N GLY A 41 0.37 45.93 -15.77
CA GLY A 41 1.03 46.24 -14.50
C GLY A 41 0.04 46.44 -13.35
N LEU A 42 -1.10 47.08 -13.59
CA LEU A 42 -2.17 47.24 -12.60
C LEU A 42 -2.82 45.91 -12.22
N HIS A 43 -3.09 45.02 -13.18
CA HIS A 43 -3.63 43.68 -12.91
C HIS A 43 -2.62 42.79 -12.17
N CYS A 44 -1.34 42.86 -12.54
CA CYS A 44 -0.28 42.17 -11.81
C CYS A 44 -0.14 42.70 -10.38
N LEU A 45 -0.17 44.02 -10.18
CA LEU A 45 -0.14 44.64 -8.86
C LEU A 45 -1.36 44.20 -8.02
N TYR A 46 -2.54 44.15 -8.63
CA TYR A 46 -3.75 43.63 -7.99
C TYR A 46 -3.58 42.17 -7.57
N GLN A 47 -3.08 41.28 -8.44
CA GLN A 47 -2.85 39.86 -8.10
C GLN A 47 -1.78 39.69 -7.02
N VAL A 48 -0.72 40.49 -7.05
CA VAL A 48 0.35 40.50 -6.04
C VAL A 48 -0.16 40.98 -4.67
N ILE A 49 -1.19 41.81 -4.63
CA ILE A 49 -1.80 42.25 -3.36
C ILE A 49 -2.86 41.24 -2.88
N VAL A 50 -3.72 40.75 -3.78
CA VAL A 50 -4.87 39.93 -3.43
C VAL A 50 -4.49 38.48 -3.10
N LEU A 51 -3.56 37.86 -3.85
CA LEU A 51 -3.18 36.47 -3.61
C LEU A 51 -2.57 36.29 -2.20
N PRO A 52 -1.62 37.13 -1.75
CA PRO A 52 -1.16 37.08 -0.37
C PRO A 52 -2.26 37.35 0.64
N LEU A 53 -3.18 38.28 0.38
CA LEU A 53 -4.27 38.56 1.32
C LEU A 53 -5.16 37.33 1.57
N ILE A 54 -5.47 36.58 0.51
CA ILE A 54 -6.24 35.34 0.57
C ILE A 54 -5.46 34.24 1.29
N THR A 55 -4.17 34.07 0.98
CA THR A 55 -3.33 33.04 1.62
C THR A 55 -3.06 33.37 3.09
N PHE A 56 -2.81 34.64 3.44
CA PHE A 56 -2.65 35.05 4.84
C PHE A 56 -3.95 34.91 5.62
N GLY A 57 -5.10 35.20 5.02
CA GLY A 57 -6.41 35.00 5.67
C GLY A 57 -6.68 33.53 5.98
N SER A 58 -6.47 32.64 5.00
CA SER A 58 -6.67 31.20 5.17
C SER A 58 -5.66 30.57 6.13
N VAL A 59 -4.36 30.79 5.91
CA VAL A 59 -3.30 30.27 6.80
C VAL A 59 -3.42 30.85 8.21
N GLY A 60 -3.84 32.10 8.34
CA GLY A 60 -4.09 32.74 9.64
C GLY A 60 -5.24 32.09 10.40
N TYR A 61 -6.35 31.77 9.71
CA TYR A 61 -7.47 31.00 10.28
C TYR A 61 -7.01 29.62 10.74
N ASP A 62 -6.29 28.88 9.89
CA ASP A 62 -5.80 27.53 10.19
C ASP A 62 -4.82 27.55 11.38
N SER A 63 -3.87 28.48 11.37
CA SER A 63 -2.88 28.64 12.44
C SER A 63 -3.52 29.02 13.77
N PHE A 64 -4.56 29.87 13.75
CA PHE A 64 -5.28 30.26 14.95
C PHE A 64 -6.03 29.06 15.57
N PHE A 65 -6.72 28.27 14.74
CA PHE A 65 -7.38 27.04 15.20
C PHE A 65 -6.38 26.05 15.81
N ILE A 66 -5.26 25.78 15.12
CA ILE A 66 -4.23 24.86 15.60
C ILE A 66 -3.64 25.37 16.91
N THR A 67 -3.36 26.67 17.02
CA THR A 67 -2.82 27.28 18.24
C THR A 67 -3.77 27.15 19.42
N LEU A 68 -5.07 27.41 19.23
CA LEU A 68 -6.09 27.24 20.27
C LEU A 68 -6.21 25.77 20.70
N SER A 69 -6.20 24.86 19.73
CA SER A 69 -6.25 23.42 20.01
C SER A 69 -5.02 22.97 20.80
N LEU A 70 -3.81 23.38 20.39
CA LEU A 70 -2.57 23.11 21.12
C LEU A 70 -2.57 23.74 22.51
N HIS A 71 -3.19 24.90 22.69
CA HIS A 71 -3.36 25.50 24.01
C HIS A 71 -4.23 24.62 24.92
N VAL A 72 -5.35 24.10 24.42
CA VAL A 72 -6.20 23.15 25.17
C VAL A 72 -5.42 21.89 25.53
N ILE A 73 -4.68 21.32 24.57
CA ILE A 73 -3.83 20.14 24.77
C ILE A 73 -2.80 20.39 25.87
N ALA A 74 -2.12 21.54 25.83
CA ALA A 74 -1.17 21.93 26.86
C ALA A 74 -1.83 22.12 28.24
N GLN A 75 -3.06 22.63 28.30
CA GLN A 75 -3.79 22.73 29.57
C GLN A 75 -4.20 21.35 30.11
N LEU A 76 -4.57 20.40 29.24
CA LEU A 76 -4.85 19.01 29.63
C LEU A 76 -3.60 18.31 30.18
N SER A 77 -2.45 18.48 29.55
CA SER A 77 -1.20 17.89 30.03
C SER A 77 -0.75 18.47 31.38
N VAL A 78 -0.92 19.78 31.59
CA VAL A 78 -0.72 20.42 32.89
C VAL A 78 -1.72 19.89 33.93
N LEU A 79 -2.97 19.64 33.53
CA LEU A 79 -3.99 19.11 34.41
C LEU A 79 -3.68 17.67 34.83
N LYS A 80 -3.23 16.82 33.90
CA LYS A 80 -2.72 15.46 34.13
C LYS A 80 -1.60 15.45 35.17
N TYR A 81 -0.61 16.33 35.01
CA TYR A 81 0.48 16.46 35.98
C TYR A 81 -0.02 16.89 37.38
N ARG A 82 -0.97 17.84 37.44
CA ARG A 82 -1.54 18.29 38.71
C ARG A 82 -2.44 17.25 39.38
N VAL A 83 -3.07 16.36 38.63
CA VAL A 83 -3.81 15.21 39.18
C VAL A 83 -2.86 14.29 39.93
N ARG A 84 -1.71 13.95 39.34
CA ARG A 84 -0.69 13.11 40.00
C ARG A 84 -0.22 13.74 41.32
N LEU A 85 0.12 15.03 41.31
CA LEU A 85 0.52 15.75 42.52
C LEU A 85 -0.59 15.86 43.58
N ALA A 86 -1.84 16.08 43.17
CA ALA A 86 -2.95 16.22 44.11
C ALA A 86 -3.37 14.88 44.76
N LEU A 87 -3.08 13.77 44.09
CA LEU A 87 -3.32 12.42 44.59
C LEU A 87 -2.24 11.96 45.57
N GLU A 88 -1.03 12.53 45.51
CA GLU A 88 0.07 12.30 46.46
C GLU A 88 -0.06 13.09 47.77
N ASP A 89 -0.90 14.14 47.84
CA ASP A 89 -1.08 14.96 49.06
C ASP A 89 -2.17 14.38 50.00
N PRO A 90 -1.80 13.81 51.17
CA PRO A 90 -2.72 13.15 52.09
C PRO A 90 -3.67 14.11 52.84
N ASN A 91 -3.35 15.41 52.92
CA ASN A 91 -4.11 16.39 53.73
C ASN A 91 -4.99 17.33 52.90
N GLY A 92 -4.77 17.41 51.58
CA GLY A 92 -5.41 18.38 50.67
C GLY A 92 -6.21 17.79 49.49
N CYS A 93 -6.25 16.47 49.34
CA CYS A 93 -6.77 15.74 48.16
C CYS A 93 -8.14 16.25 47.64
N ARG A 94 -9.14 16.46 48.51
CA ARG A 94 -10.50 16.89 48.10
C ARG A 94 -10.57 18.30 47.51
N CYS A 95 -9.88 19.26 48.12
CA CYS A 95 -9.88 20.64 47.63
C CYS A 95 -9.08 20.75 46.32
N GLY A 96 -8.01 19.96 46.19
CA GLY A 96 -7.25 19.79 44.95
C GLY A 96 -8.10 19.23 43.82
N ILE A 97 -8.73 18.06 44.03
CA ILE A 97 -9.57 17.40 43.02
C ILE A 97 -10.75 18.28 42.59
N LYS A 98 -11.43 18.98 43.51
CA LYS A 98 -12.53 19.89 43.15
C LYS A 98 -12.07 21.00 42.20
N LYS A 99 -10.89 21.59 42.44
CA LYS A 99 -10.31 22.61 41.55
C LYS A 99 -9.91 22.02 40.19
N LEU A 100 -9.42 20.79 40.18
CA LEU A 100 -9.02 20.09 38.95
C LEU A 100 -10.23 19.72 38.08
N ILE A 101 -11.31 19.21 38.67
CA ILE A 101 -12.57 18.91 37.96
C ILE A 101 -13.17 20.18 37.38
N ASN A 102 -13.19 21.28 38.14
CA ASN A 102 -13.74 22.55 37.65
C ASN A 102 -12.92 23.08 36.44
N LYS A 103 -11.59 22.91 36.47
CA LYS A 103 -10.74 23.22 35.32
C LYS A 103 -10.96 22.27 34.14
N HIS A 104 -11.11 20.96 34.38
CA HIS A 104 -11.43 20.00 33.32
C HIS A 104 -12.76 20.36 32.64
N TYR A 105 -13.79 20.67 33.42
CA TYR A 105 -15.10 21.10 32.92
C TYR A 105 -15.01 22.38 32.06
N GLN A 106 -14.18 23.35 32.47
CA GLN A 106 -13.91 24.54 31.65
C GLN A 106 -13.21 24.18 30.32
N LEU A 107 -12.28 23.22 30.32
CA LEU A 107 -11.61 22.76 29.10
C LEU A 107 -12.56 22.01 28.16
N ILE A 108 -13.47 21.18 28.70
CA ILE A 108 -14.53 20.54 27.90
C ILE A 108 -15.37 21.61 27.22
N GLY A 109 -15.84 22.62 27.97
CA GLY A 109 -16.61 23.72 27.40
C GLY A 109 -15.82 24.52 26.34
N LEU A 110 -14.50 24.68 26.52
CA LEU A 110 -13.65 25.34 25.53
C LEU A 110 -13.51 24.52 24.24
N VAL A 111 -13.40 23.18 24.35
CA VAL A 111 -13.40 22.27 23.19
C VAL A 111 -14.74 22.33 22.47
N ASP A 112 -15.87 22.33 23.17
CA ASP A 112 -17.20 22.44 22.57
C ASP A 112 -17.38 23.77 21.82
N ILE A 113 -16.86 24.88 22.38
CA ILE A 113 -16.88 26.19 21.70
C ILE A 113 -16.00 26.15 20.45
N LEU A 114 -14.80 25.58 20.56
CA LEU A 114 -13.87 25.44 19.43
C LEU A 114 -14.47 24.58 18.31
N GLU A 115 -15.09 23.45 18.67
CA GLU A 115 -15.78 22.57 17.72
C GLU A 115 -16.92 23.31 17.03
N ASN A 116 -17.80 24.00 17.78
CA ASN A 116 -18.93 24.71 17.19
C ASN A 116 -18.52 25.89 16.31
N ALA A 117 -17.43 26.59 16.65
CA ALA A 117 -16.96 27.74 15.89
C ALA A 117 -16.25 27.35 14.59
N PHE A 118 -15.50 26.24 14.59
CA PHE A 118 -14.64 25.86 13.46
C PHE A 118 -15.14 24.65 12.65
N ASN A 119 -16.15 23.91 13.12
CA ASN A 119 -16.59 22.66 12.48
C ASN A 119 -16.90 22.79 10.97
N LEU A 120 -17.61 23.85 10.58
CA LEU A 120 -18.07 24.05 9.20
C LEU A 120 -16.93 24.56 8.33
N GLY A 121 -16.07 25.43 8.87
CA GLY A 121 -14.89 25.91 8.15
C GLY A 121 -13.87 24.81 7.90
N ILE A 122 -13.69 23.89 8.85
CA ILE A 122 -12.83 22.71 8.65
C ILE A 122 -13.44 21.73 7.64
N LEU A 123 -14.77 21.61 7.59
CA LEU A 123 -15.46 20.81 6.57
C LEU A 123 -15.28 21.41 5.17
N GLU A 124 -15.46 22.72 5.04
CA GLU A 124 -15.21 23.45 3.80
C GLU A 124 -13.75 23.25 3.35
N HIS A 125 -12.78 23.42 4.26
CA HIS A 125 -11.37 23.21 3.96
C HIS A 125 -11.09 21.79 3.47
N LEU A 126 -11.64 20.76 4.12
CA LEU A 126 -11.44 19.34 3.75
C LEU A 126 -12.04 19.02 2.38
N LEU A 127 -13.28 19.45 2.11
CA LEU A 127 -13.96 19.20 0.83
C LEU A 127 -13.31 20.01 -0.30
N GLY A 128 -13.01 21.29 -0.04
CA GLY A 128 -12.40 22.20 -0.99
C GLY A 128 -11.00 21.76 -1.41
N THR A 129 -10.16 21.34 -0.47
CA THR A 129 -8.81 20.81 -0.77
C THR A 129 -8.87 19.51 -1.57
N THR A 130 -9.83 18.62 -1.29
CA THR A 130 -10.03 17.38 -2.05
C THR A 130 -10.39 17.66 -3.51
N VAL A 131 -11.37 18.55 -3.75
CA VAL A 131 -11.77 18.95 -5.11
C VAL A 131 -10.61 19.64 -5.83
N ASN A 132 -9.91 20.55 -5.15
CA ASN A 132 -8.77 21.27 -5.71
C ASN A 132 -7.63 20.32 -6.11
N LEU A 133 -7.32 19.31 -5.30
CA LEU A 133 -6.29 18.32 -5.62
C LEU A 133 -6.68 17.45 -6.82
N CYS A 134 -7.96 17.05 -6.92
CA CYS A 134 -8.46 16.30 -8.08
C CYS A 134 -8.40 17.11 -9.38
N VAL A 135 -8.86 18.37 -9.35
CA VAL A 135 -8.88 19.24 -10.53
C VAL A 135 -7.45 19.64 -10.94
N SER A 136 -6.59 19.94 -9.97
CA SER A 136 -5.19 20.30 -10.23
C SER A 136 -4.40 19.11 -10.77
N GLY A 137 -4.66 17.89 -10.25
CA GLY A 137 -4.04 16.67 -10.75
C GLY A 137 -4.43 16.35 -12.18
N TYR A 138 -5.72 16.50 -12.52
CA TYR A 138 -6.19 16.35 -13.90
C TYR A 138 -5.54 17.38 -14.84
N ASN A 139 -5.49 18.65 -14.44
CA ASN A 139 -4.86 19.71 -15.23
C ASN A 139 -3.35 19.49 -15.43
N ALA A 140 -2.64 19.01 -14.40
CA ALA A 140 -1.22 18.72 -14.47
C ALA A 140 -0.91 17.57 -15.44
N ILE A 141 -1.74 16.53 -15.45
CA ILE A 141 -1.63 15.40 -16.40
C ILE A 141 -1.88 15.88 -17.83
N LEU A 142 -2.94 16.66 -18.04
CA LEU A 142 -3.30 17.19 -19.36
C LEU A 142 -2.18 18.06 -19.95
N ARG A 143 -1.60 18.97 -19.15
CA ARG A 143 -0.54 19.90 -19.60
C ARG A 143 0.83 19.24 -19.74
N SER A 144 1.13 18.25 -18.89
CA SER A 144 2.35 17.45 -19.06
C SER A 144 2.33 16.69 -20.39
N SER A 145 1.15 16.23 -20.86
CA SER A 145 1.03 15.60 -22.18
C SER A 145 1.34 16.56 -23.36
N ASN A 146 1.22 17.87 -23.14
CA ASN A 146 1.54 18.90 -24.12
C ASN A 146 2.98 19.44 -24.00
N GLY A 147 3.82 18.86 -23.14
CA GLY A 147 5.23 19.24 -22.95
C GLY A 147 5.48 20.34 -21.92
N GLU A 148 4.45 20.81 -21.19
CA GLU A 148 4.58 21.85 -20.16
C GLU A 148 4.92 21.25 -18.77
N ASN A 149 6.14 20.70 -18.61
CA ASN A 149 6.57 20.00 -17.39
C ASN A 149 6.62 20.86 -16.11
N LEU A 150 6.63 22.20 -16.25
CA LEU A 150 6.61 23.14 -15.11
C LEU A 150 5.31 23.03 -14.31
N GLU A 151 4.17 22.79 -14.98
CA GLU A 151 2.86 22.68 -14.34
C GLU A 151 2.73 21.41 -13.50
N LEU A 152 3.37 20.32 -13.94
CA LEU A 152 3.48 19.08 -13.17
C LEU A 152 4.31 19.29 -11.91
N PHE A 153 5.42 20.03 -12.01
CA PHE A 153 6.26 20.38 -10.86
C PHE A 153 5.53 21.26 -9.85
N LEU A 154 4.82 22.29 -10.32
CA LEU A 154 3.99 23.16 -9.47
C LEU A 154 2.85 22.40 -8.80
N PHE A 155 2.25 21.41 -9.47
CA PHE A 155 1.25 20.52 -8.89
C PHE A 155 1.81 19.70 -7.71
N PHE A 156 3.03 19.17 -7.81
CA PHE A 156 3.64 18.45 -6.69
C PHE A 156 3.92 19.36 -5.49
N ILE A 157 4.43 20.58 -5.73
CA ILE A 157 4.64 21.57 -4.67
C ILE A 157 3.31 21.92 -3.98
N PHE A 158 2.28 22.24 -4.77
CA PHE A 158 0.96 22.61 -4.27
C PHE A 158 0.31 21.46 -3.48
N SER A 159 0.38 20.23 -4.00
CA SER A 159 -0.15 19.04 -3.33
C SER A 159 0.57 18.74 -2.02
N SER A 160 1.90 18.92 -1.98
CA SER A 160 2.69 18.74 -0.76
C SER A 160 2.29 19.74 0.33
N ILE A 161 2.03 21.00 -0.04
CA ILE A 161 1.59 22.04 0.92
C ILE A 161 0.22 21.69 1.48
N ILE A 162 -0.75 21.33 0.63
CA ILE A 162 -2.11 20.96 1.06
C ILE A 162 -2.09 19.75 2.00
N LEU A 163 -1.33 18.71 1.65
CA LEU A 163 -1.22 17.51 2.48
C LEU A 163 -0.59 17.81 3.85
N SER A 164 0.40 18.72 3.89
CA SER A 164 1.04 19.14 5.15
C SER A 164 0.07 19.89 6.06
N THR A 165 -0.80 20.74 5.50
CA THR A 165 -1.85 21.44 6.26
C THR A 165 -2.88 20.45 6.80
N LEU A 166 -3.37 19.53 5.98
CA LEU A 166 -4.31 18.49 6.40
C LEU A 166 -3.73 17.63 7.54
N PHE A 167 -2.46 17.26 7.42
CA PHE A 167 -1.74 16.51 8.45
C PHE A 167 -1.70 17.28 9.77
N ALA A 168 -1.44 18.59 9.75
CA ALA A 168 -1.39 19.42 10.96
C ALA A 168 -2.73 19.43 11.72
N TYR A 169 -3.86 19.51 11.01
CA TYR A 169 -5.20 19.39 11.62
C TYR A 169 -5.42 18.04 12.30
N CYS A 170 -5.09 16.96 11.59
CA CYS A 170 -5.31 15.60 12.07
C CYS A 170 -4.39 15.24 13.23
N TYR A 171 -3.12 15.67 13.17
CA TYR A 171 -2.14 15.53 14.24
C TYR A 171 -2.61 16.23 15.51
N THR A 172 -3.07 17.47 15.38
CA THR A 172 -3.56 18.25 16.51
C THR A 172 -4.79 17.60 17.15
N GLY A 173 -5.71 17.08 16.34
CA GLY A 173 -6.86 16.33 16.83
C GLY A 173 -6.50 15.03 17.55
N GLU A 174 -5.51 14.27 17.04
CA GLU A 174 -5.00 13.06 17.71
C GLU A 174 -4.36 13.37 19.06
N CYS A 175 -3.51 14.40 19.14
CA CYS A 175 -2.90 14.82 20.40
C CYS A 175 -3.96 15.22 21.44
N LEU A 176 -5.07 15.82 21.02
CA LEU A 176 -6.19 16.15 21.91
C LEU A 176 -6.88 14.89 22.43
N ILE A 177 -7.16 13.93 21.55
CA ILE A 177 -7.74 12.64 21.93
C ILE A 177 -6.83 11.94 22.94
N GLN A 178 -5.54 11.82 22.63
CA GLN A 178 -4.56 11.15 23.47
C GLN A 178 -4.41 11.82 24.85
N GLU A 179 -4.23 13.14 24.91
CA GLU A 179 -4.10 13.82 26.21
C GLU A 179 -5.40 13.75 27.03
N SER A 180 -6.56 13.69 26.38
CA SER A 180 -7.84 13.50 27.08
C SER A 180 -7.99 12.08 27.65
N THR A 181 -7.55 11.05 26.93
CA THR A 181 -7.57 9.67 27.43
C THR A 181 -6.55 9.46 28.54
N ASP A 182 -5.35 10.03 28.39
CA ASP A 182 -4.29 9.96 29.39
C ASP A 182 -4.72 10.62 30.70
N PHE A 183 -5.50 11.70 30.63
CA PHE A 183 -6.08 12.34 31.81
C PHE A 183 -7.00 11.37 32.59
N ALA A 184 -7.78 10.53 31.90
CA ALA A 184 -8.58 9.49 32.54
C ALA A 184 -7.72 8.39 33.17
N VAL A 185 -6.67 7.96 32.46
CA VAL A 185 -5.71 6.95 32.92
C VAL A 185 -4.95 7.42 34.17
N ALA A 186 -4.64 8.71 34.29
CA ALA A 186 -3.95 9.26 35.46
C ALA A 186 -4.71 9.06 36.78
N PHE A 187 -6.05 8.98 36.75
CA PHE A 187 -6.83 8.61 37.93
C PHE A 187 -6.75 7.11 38.23
N TYR A 188 -6.67 6.27 37.19
CA TYR A 188 -6.57 4.82 37.31
C TYR A 188 -5.22 4.34 37.87
N GLU A 189 -4.13 5.01 37.47
CA GLU A 189 -2.77 4.73 37.95
C GLU A 189 -2.58 4.97 39.46
N TYR A 190 -3.51 5.67 40.10
CA TYR A 190 -3.47 5.92 41.53
C TYR A 190 -3.88 4.70 42.35
N GLU A 191 -3.37 4.57 43.58
CA GLU A 191 -3.78 3.53 44.54
C GLU A 191 -5.17 3.82 45.14
N TRP A 192 -6.19 3.98 44.29
CA TRP A 192 -7.57 4.33 44.65
C TRP A 192 -8.25 3.29 45.54
N TYR A 193 -7.68 2.08 45.64
CA TYR A 193 -8.10 1.00 46.53
C TYR A 193 -7.55 1.13 47.97
N ASN A 194 -6.53 1.98 48.19
CA ASN A 194 -5.90 2.21 49.49
C ASN A 194 -6.41 3.48 50.21
N VAL A 195 -7.30 4.27 49.59
CA VAL A 195 -7.84 5.51 50.16
C VAL A 195 -9.22 5.33 50.81
N SER A 196 -9.69 6.37 51.52
CA SER A 196 -10.98 6.33 52.20
C SER A 196 -12.13 5.99 51.22
N PRO A 197 -13.19 5.29 51.67
CA PRO A 197 -14.30 4.88 50.80
C PRO A 197 -15.00 6.04 50.07
N MET A 198 -14.98 7.25 50.65
CA MET A 198 -15.54 8.44 50.03
C MET A 198 -14.63 9.00 48.93
N ASP A 199 -13.31 8.98 49.13
CA ASP A 199 -12.35 9.48 48.15
C ASP A 199 -12.22 8.51 46.97
N SER A 200 -12.26 7.20 47.23
CA SER A 200 -12.31 6.16 46.21
C SER A 200 -13.53 6.31 45.27
N LYS A 201 -14.72 6.56 45.83
CA LYS A 201 -15.94 6.84 45.05
C LYS A 201 -15.82 8.12 44.21
N MET A 202 -15.22 9.17 44.75
CA MET A 202 -15.02 10.43 44.03
C MET A 202 -14.06 10.25 42.84
N ILE A 203 -12.96 9.53 43.05
CA ILE A 203 -11.99 9.22 41.99
C ILE A 203 -12.64 8.35 40.91
N LEU A 204 -13.47 7.37 41.28
CA LEU A 204 -14.23 6.55 40.32
C LEU A 204 -15.16 7.41 39.44
N ILE A 205 -15.85 8.39 40.03
CA ILE A 205 -16.67 9.34 39.27
C ILE A 205 -15.81 10.19 38.33
N CYS A 206 -14.59 10.59 38.76
CA CYS A 206 -13.65 11.31 37.90
C CYS A 206 -13.17 10.45 36.73
N MET A 207 -12.85 9.17 36.96
CA MET A 207 -12.48 8.22 35.91
C MET A 207 -13.60 8.07 34.88
N ILE A 208 -14.84 7.85 35.33
CA ILE A 208 -16.01 7.73 34.44
C ILE A 208 -16.24 9.03 33.68
N GLY A 209 -16.15 10.18 34.36
CA GLY A 209 -16.33 11.50 33.75
C GLY A 209 -15.25 11.85 32.72
N ALA A 210 -14.01 11.39 32.91
CA ALA A 210 -12.89 11.60 32.00
C ALA A 210 -12.76 10.51 30.91
N SER A 211 -13.46 9.37 31.05
CA SER A 211 -13.32 8.21 30.16
C SER A 211 -13.76 8.47 28.71
N LYS A 212 -14.56 9.51 28.46
CA LYS A 212 -14.96 9.90 27.11
C LYS A 212 -13.90 10.84 26.52
N PRO A 213 -13.20 10.45 25.44
CA PRO A 213 -12.17 11.29 24.84
C PRO A 213 -12.76 12.58 24.26
N LEU A 214 -12.02 13.67 24.39
CA LEU A 214 -12.34 14.94 23.77
C LEU A 214 -11.95 14.89 22.30
N GLN A 215 -12.91 15.20 21.42
CA GLN A 215 -12.78 15.05 19.98
C GLN A 215 -13.20 16.34 19.30
N LEU A 216 -12.47 16.73 18.25
CA LEU A 216 -12.88 17.79 17.35
C LEU A 216 -13.40 17.15 16.06
N THR A 217 -14.53 17.60 15.54
CA THR A 217 -15.10 17.06 14.30
C THR A 217 -15.19 18.11 13.20
N SER A 218 -15.02 17.64 11.96
CA SER A 218 -15.29 18.37 10.73
C SER A 218 -16.74 18.11 10.32
N GLY A 219 -17.57 19.15 10.42
CA GLY A 219 -19.00 19.10 10.07
C GLY A 219 -19.83 18.05 10.80
N LYS A 220 -19.35 17.50 11.94
CA LYS A 220 -19.91 16.31 12.61
C LYS A 220 -19.88 15.02 11.79
N PHE A 221 -19.24 15.02 10.62
CA PHE A 221 -19.10 13.85 9.76
C PHE A 221 -17.79 13.10 9.99
N PHE A 222 -16.71 13.84 10.27
CA PHE A 222 -15.36 13.29 10.40
C PHE A 222 -14.72 13.74 11.70
N VAL A 223 -14.23 12.81 12.52
CA VAL A 223 -13.39 13.16 13.68
C VAL A 223 -12.01 13.60 13.17
N LEU A 224 -11.46 14.69 13.67
CA LEU A 224 -10.09 15.09 13.38
C LEU A 224 -9.14 14.21 14.20
N SER A 225 -8.53 13.24 13.56
CA SER A 225 -7.58 12.32 14.18
C SER A 225 -6.57 11.85 13.14
N LEU A 226 -5.39 11.41 13.56
CA LEU A 226 -4.47 10.69 12.67
C LEU A 226 -5.15 9.42 12.18
N CYS A 227 -6.02 8.85 13.01
CA CYS A 227 -7.00 7.85 12.63
C CYS A 227 -7.96 8.33 11.52
N THR A 228 -8.34 9.58 11.29
CA THR A 228 -9.16 9.93 10.09
C THR A 228 -8.28 10.24 8.87
N PHE A 229 -7.06 10.73 9.11
CA PHE A 229 -6.00 10.82 8.09
C PHE A 229 -5.49 9.44 7.62
N SER A 230 -5.54 8.42 8.49
CA SER A 230 -4.98 7.07 8.33
C SER A 230 -6.02 5.92 8.37
N ASP A 231 -7.20 6.06 8.99
CA ASP A 231 -8.32 5.06 9.08
C ASP A 231 -9.35 5.24 7.97
N ALA A 232 -9.31 6.34 7.22
CA ALA A 232 -9.71 6.23 5.82
C ALA A 232 -8.91 5.11 5.11
N THR A 233 -7.77 4.68 5.69
CA THR A 233 -6.80 3.77 5.10
C THR A 233 -6.32 2.53 5.89
N ASP A 234 -6.84 2.15 7.08
CA ASP A 234 -6.30 0.94 7.77
C ASP A 234 -7.33 -0.10 8.26
N VAL A 235 -8.48 0.27 8.83
CA VAL A 235 -9.46 -0.73 9.32
C VAL A 235 -10.45 -1.20 8.23
N PHE A 236 -10.96 -0.27 7.42
CA PHE A 236 -11.67 -0.58 6.17
C PHE A 236 -10.73 -1.15 5.08
N GLU A 237 -9.41 -1.15 5.32
CA GLU A 237 -8.38 -1.49 4.33
C GLU A 237 -7.87 -2.91 4.33
N SER A 238 -8.10 -3.65 5.40
CA SER A 238 -7.92 -5.09 5.37
C SER A 238 -8.81 -5.73 4.27
N GLU A 239 -10.02 -5.20 4.05
CA GLU A 239 -10.85 -5.53 2.88
C GLU A 239 -10.32 -4.88 1.58
N LYS A 240 -9.65 -3.71 1.63
CA LYS A 240 -9.09 -3.04 0.44
C LYS A 240 -7.97 -3.85 -0.22
N VAL A 241 -7.14 -4.58 0.53
CA VAL A 241 -6.12 -5.47 -0.07
C VAL A 241 -6.78 -6.50 -0.99
N ILE A 242 -7.85 -7.15 -0.53
CA ILE A 242 -8.63 -8.09 -1.35
C ILE A 242 -9.39 -7.37 -2.47
N LYS A 243 -9.88 -6.13 -2.26
CA LYS A 243 -10.50 -5.32 -3.34
C LYS A 243 -9.49 -4.94 -4.43
N TRP A 244 -8.24 -4.62 -4.09
CA TRP A 244 -7.17 -4.35 -5.05
C TRP A 244 -6.82 -5.60 -5.85
N ASN A 245 -6.60 -6.73 -5.17
CA ASN A 245 -6.43 -8.03 -5.82
C ASN A 245 -7.60 -8.36 -6.76
N LYS A 246 -8.84 -8.06 -6.33
CA LYS A 246 -10.05 -8.22 -7.16
C LYS A 246 -10.04 -7.35 -8.41
N ARG A 247 -9.60 -6.09 -8.31
CA ARG A 247 -9.50 -5.18 -9.46
C ARG A 247 -8.49 -5.72 -10.48
N LEU A 248 -7.29 -6.09 -10.03
CA LEU A 248 -6.24 -6.66 -10.88
C LEU A 248 -6.75 -7.91 -11.61
N LEU A 249 -7.27 -8.89 -10.88
CA LEU A 249 -7.71 -10.16 -11.45
C LEU A 249 -8.96 -10.03 -12.35
N ARG A 250 -9.80 -9.01 -12.15
CA ARG A 250 -10.94 -8.73 -13.04
C ARG A 250 -10.53 -8.17 -14.40
N CYS A 251 -9.40 -7.47 -14.51
CA CYS A 251 -8.91 -6.95 -15.79
C CYS A 251 -8.69 -8.06 -16.83
N VAL A 252 -8.37 -9.29 -16.38
CA VAL A 252 -8.13 -10.46 -17.24
C VAL A 252 -9.25 -11.51 -17.10
N GLY A 253 -10.31 -11.21 -16.34
CA GLY A 253 -11.45 -12.11 -16.13
C GLY A 253 -11.17 -13.36 -15.28
N VAL A 254 -10.09 -13.36 -14.49
CA VAL A 254 -9.65 -14.54 -13.73
C VAL A 254 -10.17 -14.57 -12.28
N TRP A 255 -10.87 -13.53 -11.80
CA TRP A 255 -11.37 -13.48 -10.42
C TRP A 255 -12.17 -14.74 -10.01
N PRO A 256 -11.81 -15.42 -8.91
CA PRO A 256 -12.27 -16.79 -8.61
C PRO A 256 -13.77 -16.90 -8.30
N LEU A 257 -14.40 -15.83 -7.77
CA LEU A 257 -15.86 -15.83 -7.52
C LEU A 257 -16.69 -15.58 -8.79
N ALA A 258 -16.07 -15.16 -9.90
CA ALA A 258 -16.75 -14.95 -11.18
C ALA A 258 -16.70 -16.25 -12.02
N VAL A 259 -17.78 -17.03 -11.98
CA VAL A 259 -17.85 -18.37 -12.58
C VAL A 259 -17.80 -18.33 -14.12
N TYR A 260 -18.49 -17.38 -14.72
CA TYR A 260 -18.48 -17.12 -16.17
C TYR A 260 -17.95 -15.71 -16.40
N ASP A 261 -16.83 -15.62 -17.12
CA ASP A 261 -16.23 -14.34 -17.47
C ASP A 261 -15.70 -14.44 -18.92
N PRO A 262 -16.33 -13.74 -19.89
CA PRO A 262 -15.92 -13.81 -21.30
C PRO A 262 -14.52 -13.21 -21.52
N LEU A 263 -14.06 -12.31 -20.63
CA LEU A 263 -12.72 -11.73 -20.72
C LEU A 263 -11.64 -12.80 -20.59
N PHE A 264 -11.84 -13.83 -19.75
CA PHE A 264 -10.88 -14.92 -19.62
C PHE A 264 -10.69 -15.67 -20.95
N LEU A 265 -11.79 -16.00 -21.63
CA LEU A 265 -11.72 -16.68 -22.93
C LEU A 265 -11.04 -15.79 -23.97
N PHE A 266 -11.37 -14.50 -23.99
CA PHE A 266 -10.72 -13.53 -24.86
C PHE A 266 -9.19 -13.51 -24.66
N PHE A 267 -8.71 -13.36 -23.43
CA PHE A 267 -7.27 -13.32 -23.15
C PHE A 267 -6.56 -14.65 -23.43
N VAL A 268 -7.19 -15.80 -23.15
CA VAL A 268 -6.61 -17.12 -23.47
C VAL A 268 -6.48 -17.31 -24.98
N VAL A 269 -7.54 -17.01 -25.74
CA VAL A 269 -7.50 -17.11 -27.22
C VAL A 269 -6.48 -16.15 -27.80
N TYR A 270 -6.43 -14.91 -27.28
CA TYR A 270 -5.43 -13.92 -27.66
C TYR A 270 -3.99 -14.41 -27.43
N LEU A 271 -3.69 -14.96 -26.23
CA LEU A 271 -2.36 -15.47 -25.91
C LEU A 271 -2.00 -16.69 -26.76
N LEU A 272 -2.94 -17.60 -27.00
CA LEU A 272 -2.73 -18.76 -27.88
C LEU A 272 -2.43 -18.32 -29.32
N LEU A 273 -3.18 -17.33 -29.82
CA LEU A 273 -2.91 -16.73 -31.13
C LEU A 273 -1.51 -16.12 -31.16
N HIS A 274 -1.16 -15.28 -30.18
CA HIS A 274 0.16 -14.65 -30.12
C HIS A 274 1.29 -15.69 -30.04
N CYS A 275 1.17 -16.69 -29.17
CA CYS A 275 2.13 -17.79 -29.05
C CYS A 275 2.25 -18.61 -30.35
N SER A 276 1.16 -18.77 -31.11
CA SER A 276 1.22 -19.45 -32.42
C SER A 276 2.01 -18.63 -33.45
N LEU A 277 1.84 -17.30 -33.46
CA LEU A 277 2.57 -16.39 -34.34
C LEU A 277 4.07 -16.36 -34.01
N THR A 278 4.42 -16.37 -32.72
CA THR A 278 5.82 -16.44 -32.30
C THR A 278 6.44 -17.80 -32.59
N LEU A 279 5.67 -18.89 -32.50
CA LEU A 279 6.15 -20.23 -32.86
C LEU A 279 6.47 -20.35 -34.35
N VAL A 280 5.65 -19.76 -35.23
CA VAL A 280 5.91 -19.77 -36.68
C VAL A 280 7.19 -19.01 -36.99
N ASP A 281 7.37 -17.80 -36.42
CA ASP A 281 8.58 -17.01 -36.57
C ASP A 281 9.84 -17.73 -36.06
N PHE A 282 9.70 -18.43 -34.94
CA PHE A 282 10.74 -19.27 -34.36
C PHE A 282 11.17 -20.39 -35.32
N ILE A 283 10.22 -21.06 -35.99
CA ILE A 283 10.50 -22.13 -36.94
C ILE A 283 11.22 -21.58 -38.19
N ASP A 284 10.76 -20.44 -38.71
CA ASP A 284 11.35 -19.82 -39.91
C ASP A 284 12.81 -19.39 -39.66
N GLN A 285 13.12 -18.90 -38.46
CA GLN A 285 14.44 -18.39 -38.09
C GLN A 285 15.27 -19.37 -37.25
N ALA A 286 14.87 -20.64 -37.15
CA ALA A 286 15.47 -21.65 -36.28
C ALA A 286 16.98 -21.88 -36.51
N LYS A 287 17.49 -21.53 -37.70
CA LYS A 287 18.92 -21.65 -38.04
C LYS A 287 19.79 -20.58 -37.38
N ASN A 288 19.23 -19.44 -36.96
CA ASN A 288 19.95 -18.38 -36.29
C ASN A 288 19.82 -18.51 -34.77
N ILE A 289 20.81 -19.17 -34.15
CA ILE A 289 20.80 -19.49 -32.71
C ILE A 289 20.65 -18.23 -31.84
N ASP A 290 21.29 -17.14 -32.23
CA ASP A 290 21.22 -15.88 -31.48
C ASP A 290 19.81 -15.25 -31.55
N TYR A 291 19.15 -15.31 -32.71
CA TYR A 291 17.75 -14.91 -32.85
C TYR A 291 16.82 -15.79 -32.00
N VAL A 292 17.02 -17.11 -32.07
CA VAL A 292 16.25 -18.12 -31.34
C VAL A 292 16.29 -17.86 -29.84
N VAL A 293 17.47 -17.55 -29.30
CA VAL A 293 17.65 -17.26 -27.87
C VAL A 293 16.91 -15.99 -27.47
N ARG A 294 16.98 -14.92 -28.27
CA ARG A 294 16.22 -13.68 -28.03
C ARG A 294 14.71 -13.95 -27.98
N VAL A 295 14.18 -14.69 -28.95
CA VAL A 295 12.75 -15.05 -28.98
C VAL A 295 12.36 -15.92 -27.79
N LEU A 296 13.22 -16.85 -27.37
CA LEU A 296 12.97 -17.67 -26.17
C LEU A 296 12.89 -16.84 -24.89
N THR A 297 13.74 -15.82 -24.72
CA THR A 297 13.68 -14.94 -23.52
C THR A 297 12.35 -14.21 -23.37
N GLU A 298 11.66 -13.93 -24.47
CA GLU A 298 10.36 -13.23 -24.49
C GLU A 298 9.18 -14.21 -24.43
N THR A 299 9.26 -15.34 -25.14
CA THR A 299 8.16 -16.31 -25.27
C THR A 299 7.97 -17.20 -24.05
N VAL A 300 9.05 -17.53 -23.33
CA VAL A 300 8.96 -18.31 -22.07
C VAL A 300 8.09 -17.61 -21.02
N PRO A 301 8.29 -16.33 -20.66
CA PRO A 301 7.42 -15.64 -19.70
C PRO A 301 5.96 -15.52 -20.16
N LEU A 302 5.71 -15.39 -21.47
CA LEU A 302 4.36 -15.40 -22.05
C LEU A 302 3.67 -16.76 -21.85
N LEU A 303 4.39 -17.85 -22.14
CA LEU A 303 3.89 -19.20 -21.93
C LEU A 303 3.63 -19.47 -20.45
N MET A 304 4.52 -19.01 -19.57
CA MET A 304 4.32 -19.06 -18.12
C MET A 304 3.04 -18.32 -17.70
N ALA A 305 2.79 -17.13 -18.26
CA ALA A 305 1.55 -16.38 -17.99
C ALA A 305 0.30 -17.15 -18.42
N LEU A 306 0.30 -17.71 -19.62
CA LEU A 306 -0.81 -18.53 -20.13
C LEU A 306 -1.07 -19.77 -19.24
N ILE A 307 -0.02 -20.50 -18.89
CA ILE A 307 -0.12 -21.67 -18.02
C ILE A 307 -0.66 -21.25 -16.65
N LYS A 308 -0.14 -20.18 -16.06
CA LYS A 308 -0.51 -19.69 -14.73
C LYS A 308 -1.97 -19.27 -14.65
N ILE A 309 -2.46 -18.43 -15.57
CA ILE A 309 -3.87 -18.01 -15.58
C ILE A 309 -4.82 -19.19 -15.76
N THR A 310 -4.38 -20.21 -16.51
CA THR A 310 -5.16 -21.44 -16.72
C THR A 310 -5.21 -22.29 -15.45
N ILE A 311 -4.06 -22.56 -14.81
CA ILE A 311 -4.00 -23.27 -13.51
C ILE A 311 -4.86 -22.54 -12.47
N TYR A 312 -4.70 -21.22 -12.37
CA TYR A 312 -5.47 -20.40 -11.44
C TYR A 312 -6.99 -20.54 -11.68
N ARG A 313 -7.42 -20.57 -12.94
CA ARG A 313 -8.83 -20.75 -13.30
C ARG A 313 -9.34 -22.16 -12.97
N LEU A 314 -8.52 -23.19 -13.17
CA LEU A 314 -8.86 -24.57 -12.81
C LEU A 314 -9.03 -24.73 -11.29
N ASN A 315 -8.17 -24.07 -10.51
CA ASN A 315 -8.18 -24.11 -9.05
C ASN A 315 -9.15 -23.10 -8.41
N ARG A 316 -9.94 -22.37 -9.20
CA ARG A 316 -10.85 -21.30 -8.72
C ARG A 316 -11.76 -21.73 -7.58
N ARG A 317 -12.20 -23.00 -7.54
CA ARG A 317 -13.12 -23.52 -6.50
C ARG A 317 -12.45 -23.51 -5.12
N ALA A 318 -11.18 -23.93 -5.04
CA ALA A 318 -10.42 -23.89 -3.80
C ALA A 318 -10.21 -22.44 -3.33
N ILE A 319 -9.77 -21.57 -4.25
CA ILE A 319 -9.50 -20.15 -3.96
C ILE A 319 -10.78 -19.41 -3.56
N ALA A 320 -11.91 -19.69 -4.21
CA ALA A 320 -13.21 -19.12 -3.86
C ALA A 320 -13.66 -19.54 -2.46
N ARG A 321 -13.46 -20.81 -2.06
CA ARG A 321 -13.76 -21.28 -0.70
C ARG A 321 -12.94 -20.52 0.33
N LEU A 322 -11.64 -20.34 0.12
CA LEU A 322 -10.79 -19.52 1.00
C LEU A 322 -11.35 -18.12 1.17
N LEU A 323 -11.63 -17.42 0.07
CA LEU A 323 -12.14 -16.05 0.09
C LEU A 323 -13.48 -15.91 0.83
N ILE A 324 -14.36 -16.91 0.71
CA ILE A 324 -15.64 -16.93 1.43
C ILE A 324 -15.38 -17.15 2.92
N GLU A 325 -14.51 -18.10 3.29
CA GLU A 325 -14.23 -18.43 4.68
C GLU A 325 -13.51 -17.31 5.44
N ILE A 326 -12.60 -16.58 4.80
CA ILE A 326 -11.85 -15.50 5.46
C ILE A 326 -12.61 -14.18 5.51
N ARG A 327 -13.70 -14.01 4.74
CA ARG A 327 -14.47 -12.76 4.67
C ARG A 327 -14.88 -12.28 6.06
N GLY A 328 -15.28 -13.21 6.93
CA GLY A 328 -15.69 -12.91 8.30
C GLY A 328 -14.55 -12.43 9.19
N ASP A 329 -13.28 -12.70 8.88
CA ASP A 329 -12.15 -12.34 9.75
C ASP A 329 -11.78 -10.85 9.66
N PHE A 330 -12.26 -10.15 8.64
CA PHE A 330 -11.94 -8.73 8.41
C PHE A 330 -12.74 -7.78 9.32
N PHE A 331 -13.72 -8.28 10.07
CA PHE A 331 -14.47 -7.46 11.03
C PHE A 331 -13.68 -7.25 12.32
N VAL A 332 -13.52 -5.98 12.73
CA VAL A 332 -12.76 -5.57 13.92
C VAL A 332 -13.31 -6.16 15.21
N GLU A 333 -14.63 -6.40 15.25
CA GLU A 333 -15.35 -6.97 16.39
C GLU A 333 -14.85 -8.36 16.78
N ASN A 334 -14.11 -9.04 15.90
CA ASN A 334 -13.51 -10.35 16.18
C ASN A 334 -12.21 -10.30 17.00
N TYR A 335 -11.63 -9.11 17.18
CA TYR A 335 -10.37 -8.91 17.90
C TYR A 335 -10.63 -8.25 19.25
N ALA A 336 -10.32 -8.97 20.32
CA ALA A 336 -10.68 -8.58 21.69
C ALA A 336 -9.77 -7.46 22.22
N ASN A 337 -8.48 -7.54 21.92
CA ASN A 337 -7.43 -6.71 22.52
C ASN A 337 -6.68 -5.91 21.45
N GLU A 338 -6.06 -4.79 21.83
CA GLU A 338 -5.22 -4.00 20.91
C GLU A 338 -4.05 -4.81 20.35
N LYS A 339 -3.45 -5.70 21.15
CA LYS A 339 -2.39 -6.62 20.71
C LYS A 339 -2.84 -7.49 19.53
N GLU A 340 -4.04 -8.09 19.60
CA GLU A 340 -4.59 -8.91 18.52
C GLU A 340 -4.81 -8.08 17.25
N LYS A 341 -5.32 -6.85 17.41
CA LYS A 341 -5.53 -5.91 16.30
C LYS A 341 -4.20 -5.52 15.64
N LEU A 342 -3.17 -5.24 16.44
CA LEU A 342 -1.85 -4.86 15.95
C LEU A 342 -1.23 -5.98 15.11
N ILE A 343 -1.26 -7.23 15.60
CA ILE A 343 -0.77 -8.40 14.85
C ILE A 343 -1.53 -8.53 13.52
N PHE A 344 -2.87 -8.43 13.54
CA PHE A 344 -3.68 -8.48 12.31
C PHE A 344 -3.30 -7.38 11.31
N LEU A 345 -3.09 -6.15 11.79
CA LEU A 345 -2.72 -5.01 10.97
C LEU A 345 -1.31 -5.16 10.40
N ASP A 346 -0.36 -5.69 11.16
CA ASP A 346 1.03 -5.86 10.71
C ASP A 346 1.13 -6.86 9.55
N TYR A 347 0.46 -8.01 9.64
CA TYR A 347 0.40 -8.98 8.54
C TYR A 347 -0.32 -8.42 7.30
N ASN A 348 -1.39 -7.62 7.49
CA ASN A 348 -2.08 -6.95 6.38
C ASN A 348 -1.22 -5.86 5.73
N ARG A 349 -0.47 -5.07 6.52
CA ARG A 349 0.47 -4.06 6.03
C ARG A 349 1.60 -4.71 5.24
N LEU A 350 2.14 -5.82 5.73
CA LEU A 350 3.14 -6.62 5.04
C LEU A 350 2.60 -7.12 3.68
N SER A 351 1.39 -7.68 3.65
CA SER A 351 0.75 -8.11 2.40
C SER A 351 0.56 -6.96 1.40
N ARG A 352 0.14 -5.78 1.89
CA ARG A 352 -0.04 -4.59 1.06
C ARG A 352 1.28 -4.11 0.47
N ARG A 353 2.35 -4.08 1.27
CA ARG A 353 3.70 -3.72 0.82
C ARG A 353 4.17 -4.68 -0.29
N PHE A 354 4.02 -5.99 -0.10
CA PHE A 354 4.37 -6.96 -1.15
C PHE A 354 3.54 -6.79 -2.42
N THR A 355 2.22 -6.59 -2.29
CA THR A 355 1.33 -6.34 -3.44
C THR A 355 1.76 -5.09 -4.20
N ALA A 356 2.04 -3.99 -3.49
CA ALA A 356 2.47 -2.73 -4.10
C ALA A 356 3.84 -2.86 -4.79
N ILE A 357 4.82 -3.44 -4.10
CA ILE A 357 6.19 -3.60 -4.63
C ILE A 357 6.18 -4.48 -5.88
N THR A 358 5.50 -5.64 -5.83
CA THR A 358 5.44 -6.58 -6.97
C THR A 358 4.68 -6.02 -8.17
N PHE A 359 3.59 -5.28 -7.92
CA PHE A 359 2.83 -4.61 -8.99
C PHE A 359 3.66 -3.50 -9.65
N VAL A 360 4.31 -2.64 -8.86
CA VAL A 360 5.12 -1.53 -9.37
C VAL A 360 6.35 -2.04 -10.11
N SER A 361 7.07 -3.02 -9.54
CA SER A 361 8.28 -3.57 -10.17
C SER A 361 7.95 -4.19 -11.54
N MET A 362 6.87 -4.96 -11.64
CA MET A 362 6.46 -5.59 -12.89
C MET A 362 5.94 -4.58 -13.91
N SER A 363 5.21 -3.55 -13.47
CA SER A 363 4.79 -2.45 -14.34
C SER A 363 5.99 -1.71 -14.93
N ILE A 364 7.03 -1.46 -14.12
CA ILE A 364 8.29 -0.85 -14.58
C ILE A 364 8.99 -1.76 -15.59
N VAL A 365 9.14 -3.05 -15.31
CA VAL A 365 9.81 -3.99 -16.24
C VAL A 365 9.07 -4.02 -17.58
N THR A 366 7.76 -4.27 -17.58
CA THR A 366 6.99 -4.32 -18.83
C THR A 366 6.96 -2.97 -19.56
N GLY A 367 6.90 -1.86 -18.81
CA GLY A 367 6.93 -0.51 -19.37
C GLY A 367 8.26 -0.17 -20.03
N LEU A 368 9.39 -0.56 -19.41
CA LEU A 368 10.73 -0.37 -19.98
C LEU A 368 10.95 -1.18 -21.26
N TYR A 369 10.47 -2.43 -21.30
CA TYR A 369 10.51 -3.25 -22.53
C TYR A 369 9.73 -2.58 -23.66
N PHE A 370 8.52 -2.08 -23.37
CA PHE A 370 7.67 -1.41 -24.35
C PHE A 370 8.28 -0.08 -24.82
N PHE A 371 8.81 0.71 -23.88
CA PHE A 371 9.45 1.99 -24.16
C PHE A 371 10.72 1.82 -24.99
N LYS A 372 11.55 0.82 -24.69
CA LYS A 372 12.77 0.50 -25.45
C LYS A 372 12.46 0.33 -26.93
N ALA A 373 11.46 -0.47 -27.28
CA ALA A 373 11.11 -0.74 -28.67
C ALA A 373 10.59 0.48 -29.43
N ILE A 374 9.78 1.33 -28.77
CA ILE A 374 9.32 2.59 -29.36
C ILE A 374 10.50 3.53 -29.59
N MET A 375 11.38 3.69 -28.60
CA MET A 375 12.53 4.58 -28.71
C MET A 375 13.49 4.13 -29.82
N THR A 376 13.78 2.83 -29.92
CA THR A 376 14.61 2.29 -31.00
C THR A 376 13.97 2.56 -32.37
N SER A 377 12.65 2.39 -32.50
CA SER A 377 11.93 2.66 -33.75
C SER A 377 11.90 4.15 -34.11
N VAL A 378 11.83 5.07 -33.14
CA VAL A 378 11.91 6.51 -33.40
C VAL A 378 13.32 6.91 -33.85
N LEU A 379 14.35 6.37 -33.20
CA LEU A 379 15.75 6.63 -33.56
C LEU A 379 16.10 6.13 -34.96
N THR A 380 15.59 4.97 -35.39
CA THR A 380 15.82 4.45 -36.75
C THR A 380 15.16 5.33 -37.81
N VAL A 381 13.93 5.81 -37.56
CA VAL A 381 13.21 6.73 -38.45
C VAL A 381 13.93 8.08 -38.57
N MET A 382 14.44 8.65 -37.47
CA MET A 382 15.20 9.91 -37.51
C MET A 382 16.57 9.77 -38.18
N GLY A 383 17.15 8.57 -38.18
CA GLY A 383 18.48 8.28 -38.72
C GLY A 383 18.55 8.08 -40.24
N ASN A 384 17.48 8.32 -40.99
CA ASN A 384 17.38 8.06 -42.45
C ASN A 384 17.73 6.62 -42.86
N SER A 385 17.60 5.65 -41.95
CA SER A 385 17.62 4.23 -42.31
C SER A 385 16.29 3.89 -42.99
N SER A 386 16.28 2.96 -43.94
CA SER A 386 15.02 2.39 -44.45
C SER A 386 14.12 1.99 -43.28
N LEU A 387 12.83 2.34 -43.35
CA LEU A 387 11.79 2.20 -42.31
C LEU A 387 11.74 0.78 -41.69
N GLU A 388 12.61 0.48 -40.73
CA GLU A 388 12.52 -0.74 -39.92
C GLU A 388 11.94 -0.38 -38.55
N TYR A 389 10.61 -0.52 -38.45
CA TYR A 389 9.92 -0.45 -37.17
C TYR A 389 10.18 -1.74 -36.37
N GLN A 390 10.61 -1.60 -35.12
CA GLN A 390 10.82 -2.73 -34.21
C GLN A 390 9.65 -2.85 -33.23
N LEU A 391 9.06 -4.04 -33.17
CA LEU A 391 7.96 -4.35 -32.26
C LEU A 391 8.45 -4.60 -30.82
N PRO A 392 7.69 -4.18 -29.79
CA PRO A 392 7.96 -4.47 -28.38
C PRO A 392 8.23 -5.94 -28.06
N TYR A 393 7.42 -6.83 -28.64
CA TYR A 393 7.59 -8.28 -28.56
C TYR A 393 7.78 -8.83 -29.97
N LYS A 394 8.80 -9.65 -30.17
CA LYS A 394 9.06 -10.25 -31.49
C LYS A 394 7.94 -11.22 -31.85
N THR A 395 7.30 -10.98 -32.98
CA THR A 395 6.22 -11.83 -33.49
C THR A 395 6.12 -11.68 -35.00
N ARG A 396 5.68 -12.73 -35.69
CA ARG A 396 5.44 -12.67 -37.13
C ARG A 396 4.32 -11.69 -37.44
N THR A 397 4.61 -10.68 -38.27
CA THR A 397 3.60 -9.77 -38.78
C THR A 397 2.89 -10.39 -39.98
N MET A 398 1.58 -10.19 -40.06
CA MET A 398 0.76 -10.64 -41.20
C MET A 398 0.73 -9.59 -42.33
N VAL A 399 1.16 -8.37 -42.03
CA VAL A 399 1.19 -7.21 -42.93
C VAL A 399 2.53 -6.52 -42.73
N GLU A 400 3.14 -6.04 -43.81
CA GLU A 400 4.41 -5.31 -43.78
C GLU A 400 4.28 -4.02 -42.95
N LEU A 401 5.31 -3.74 -42.14
CA LEU A 401 5.37 -2.57 -41.26
C LEU A 401 5.91 -1.36 -42.04
N ASN A 402 5.15 -0.89 -43.03
CA ASN A 402 5.59 0.22 -43.89
C ASN A 402 5.10 1.59 -43.38
N ASP A 403 3.99 1.60 -42.62
CA ASP A 403 3.32 2.81 -42.15
C ASP A 403 3.21 2.89 -40.62
N ILE A 404 3.28 4.10 -40.08
CA ILE A 404 3.12 4.39 -38.64
C ILE A 404 1.76 3.94 -38.09
N THR A 405 0.72 3.94 -38.91
CA THR A 405 -0.63 3.50 -38.55
C THR A 405 -0.67 2.00 -38.28
N THR A 406 -0.07 1.20 -39.16
CA THR A 406 0.08 -0.25 -39.00
C THR A 406 0.94 -0.57 -37.79
N TYR A 407 2.04 0.16 -37.58
CA TYR A 407 2.87 0.02 -36.38
C TYR A 407 2.09 0.30 -35.09
N ALA A 408 1.34 1.41 -35.03
CA ALA A 408 0.53 1.77 -33.87
C ALA A 408 -0.53 0.70 -33.56
N PHE A 409 -1.14 0.09 -34.58
CA PHE A 409 -2.07 -1.02 -34.40
C PHE A 409 -1.41 -2.23 -33.73
N TYR A 410 -0.22 -2.64 -34.18
CA TYR A 410 0.53 -3.72 -33.54
C TYR A 410 0.96 -3.38 -32.12
N CYS A 411 1.33 -2.12 -31.83
CA CYS A 411 1.58 -1.68 -30.46
C CYS A 411 0.34 -1.82 -29.58
N ILE A 412 -0.84 -1.39 -30.05
CA ILE A 412 -2.10 -1.54 -29.29
C ILE A 412 -2.43 -3.03 -29.07
N TYR A 413 -2.25 -3.86 -30.08
CA TYR A 413 -2.40 -5.31 -29.97
C TYR A 413 -1.47 -5.87 -28.88
N GLN A 414 -0.17 -5.54 -28.93
CA GLN A 414 0.82 -6.03 -27.98
C GLN A 414 0.67 -5.45 -26.57
N TRP A 415 0.00 -4.30 -26.39
CA TRP A 415 -0.30 -3.74 -25.06
C TRP A 415 -1.14 -4.72 -24.20
N LEU A 416 -1.95 -5.57 -24.83
CA LEU A 416 -2.71 -6.60 -24.12
C LEU A 416 -1.81 -7.64 -23.41
N ILE A 417 -0.56 -7.83 -23.87
CA ILE A 417 0.46 -8.62 -23.17
C ILE A 417 0.79 -7.97 -21.83
N VAL A 418 1.04 -6.66 -21.82
CA VAL A 418 1.36 -5.91 -20.60
C VAL A 418 0.24 -6.05 -19.58
N VAL A 419 -1.02 -5.90 -20.01
CA VAL A 419 -2.19 -6.10 -19.16
C VAL A 419 -2.22 -7.53 -18.60
N THR A 420 -1.97 -8.54 -19.44
CA THR A 420 -1.93 -9.94 -19.01
C THR A 420 -0.83 -10.21 -17.98
N MET A 421 0.38 -9.67 -18.20
CA MET A 421 1.51 -9.84 -17.29
C MET A 421 1.27 -9.16 -15.95
N VAL A 422 0.86 -7.88 -15.96
CA VAL A 422 0.65 -7.10 -14.73
C VAL A 422 -0.57 -7.56 -13.95
N SER A 423 -1.67 -7.90 -14.63
CA SER A 423 -2.94 -8.22 -13.96
C SER A 423 -3.18 -9.71 -13.79
N GLY A 424 -2.86 -10.52 -14.80
CA GLY A 424 -3.06 -11.97 -14.79
C GLY A 424 -1.95 -12.70 -14.06
N TYR A 425 -0.69 -12.49 -14.48
CA TYR A 425 0.45 -13.19 -13.90
C TYR A 425 0.74 -12.69 -12.47
N VAL A 426 1.00 -11.39 -12.29
CA VAL A 426 1.34 -10.81 -10.99
C VAL A 426 0.14 -10.75 -10.05
N GLY A 427 -1.06 -10.43 -10.56
CA GLY A 427 -2.27 -10.41 -9.72
C GLY A 427 -2.55 -11.75 -9.03
N SER A 428 -2.18 -12.87 -9.65
CA SER A 428 -2.30 -14.19 -9.01
C SER A 428 -1.29 -14.39 -7.87
N ASP A 429 -0.07 -13.87 -8.00
CA ASP A 429 0.96 -13.84 -6.95
C ASP A 429 0.51 -12.97 -5.77
N CYS A 430 -0.02 -11.78 -6.05
CA CYS A 430 -0.48 -10.85 -5.02
C CYS A 430 -1.62 -11.45 -4.19
N LEU A 431 -2.59 -12.10 -4.83
CA LEU A 431 -3.67 -12.75 -4.08
C LEU A 431 -3.15 -13.91 -3.24
N PHE A 432 -2.28 -14.76 -3.79
CA PHE A 432 -1.64 -15.82 -3.01
C PHE A 432 -0.96 -15.26 -1.75
N ALA A 433 -0.12 -14.23 -1.92
CA ALA A 433 0.59 -13.60 -0.82
C ALA A 433 -0.38 -13.03 0.24
N SER A 434 -1.47 -12.37 -0.19
CA SER A 434 -2.49 -11.87 0.73
C SER A 434 -3.22 -12.96 1.50
N LEU A 435 -3.61 -14.06 0.83
CA LEU A 435 -4.29 -15.16 1.50
C LEU A 435 -3.36 -15.89 2.48
N ALA A 436 -2.13 -16.15 2.07
CA ALA A 436 -1.12 -16.81 2.90
C ALA A 436 -0.79 -15.99 4.14
N LEU A 437 -0.45 -14.71 3.98
CA LEU A 437 -0.16 -13.82 5.11
C LEU A 437 -1.36 -13.59 6.02
N HIS A 438 -2.59 -13.58 5.50
CA HIS A 438 -3.80 -13.51 6.33
C HIS A 438 -3.93 -14.75 7.23
N VAL A 439 -3.75 -15.95 6.66
CA VAL A 439 -3.82 -17.20 7.43
C VAL A 439 -2.68 -17.29 8.45
N THR A 440 -1.46 -16.88 8.08
CA THR A 440 -0.33 -16.77 9.01
C THR A 440 -0.62 -15.79 10.15
N GLY A 441 -1.16 -14.61 9.84
CA GLY A 441 -1.55 -13.63 10.86
C GLY A 441 -2.65 -14.16 11.79
N GLN A 442 -3.62 -14.91 11.28
CA GLN A 442 -4.61 -15.56 12.15
C GLN A 442 -4.01 -16.64 13.06
N LEU A 443 -2.94 -17.31 12.63
CA LEU A 443 -2.19 -18.27 13.43
C LEU A 443 -1.39 -17.56 14.53
N ALA A 444 -0.74 -16.45 14.21
CA ALA A 444 -0.06 -15.58 15.18
C ALA A 444 -1.03 -15.05 16.25
N ILE A 445 -2.24 -14.63 15.84
CA ILE A 445 -3.30 -14.20 16.77
C ILE A 445 -3.78 -15.36 17.63
N LEU A 446 -3.91 -16.57 17.08
CA LEU A 446 -4.25 -17.75 17.86
C LEU A 446 -3.18 -18.04 18.91
N ARG A 447 -1.89 -17.96 18.55
CA ARG A 447 -0.77 -18.11 19.48
C ARG A 447 -0.80 -17.06 20.59
N CYS A 448 -1.08 -15.81 20.25
CA CYS A 448 -1.26 -14.72 21.23
C CYS A 448 -2.42 -15.02 22.20
N LYS A 449 -3.58 -15.46 21.69
CA LYS A 449 -4.74 -15.86 22.52
C LYS A 449 -4.44 -17.04 23.44
N VAL A 450 -3.67 -18.01 22.96
CA VAL A 450 -3.21 -19.13 23.78
C VAL A 450 -2.37 -18.59 24.94
N LYS A 451 -1.36 -17.76 24.66
CA LYS A 451 -0.50 -17.19 25.70
C LYS A 451 -1.28 -16.41 26.76
N GLU A 452 -2.16 -15.50 26.33
CA GLU A 452 -2.97 -14.69 27.26
C GLU A 452 -3.97 -15.55 28.06
N ALA A 453 -4.54 -16.61 27.48
CA ALA A 453 -5.47 -17.49 28.17
C ALA A 453 -4.82 -18.29 29.31
N PHE A 454 -3.49 -18.46 29.30
CA PHE A 454 -2.74 -19.16 30.33
C PHE A 454 -2.14 -18.24 31.39
N GLU A 455 -2.03 -16.94 31.12
CA GLU A 455 -1.62 -15.94 32.11
C GLU A 455 -2.78 -15.54 33.06
N ASP A 456 -4.04 -15.76 32.67
CA ASP A 456 -5.23 -15.39 33.45
C ASP A 456 -5.94 -16.61 34.10
N SER A 457 -5.87 -16.70 35.43
CA SER A 457 -6.37 -17.82 36.27
C SER A 457 -7.85 -18.18 36.10
N ASN A 458 -8.68 -17.27 35.57
CA ASN A 458 -10.11 -17.51 35.31
C ASN A 458 -10.45 -17.69 33.81
N GLY A 459 -9.53 -17.39 32.90
CA GLY A 459 -9.77 -17.39 31.44
C GLY A 459 -9.79 -18.79 30.80
N TYR A 460 -8.98 -19.71 31.31
CA TYR A 460 -8.77 -21.02 30.68
C TYR A 460 -10.02 -21.94 30.68
N LYS A 461 -10.85 -21.88 31.74
CA LYS A 461 -12.03 -22.77 31.91
C LYS A 461 -13.13 -22.59 30.87
N ARG A 462 -13.13 -21.49 30.08
CA ARG A 462 -14.20 -21.17 29.12
C ARG A 462 -13.68 -21.00 27.67
N GLY A 463 -12.36 -21.08 27.45
CA GLY A 463 -11.71 -20.72 26.19
C GLY A 463 -11.16 -21.87 25.34
N MET A 464 -10.77 -23.00 25.95
CA MET A 464 -10.02 -24.08 25.26
C MET A 464 -10.74 -24.63 24.02
N LYS A 465 -12.04 -24.94 24.14
CA LYS A 465 -12.86 -25.39 23.01
C LYS A 465 -12.85 -24.40 21.84
N LYS A 466 -12.87 -23.09 22.10
CA LYS A 466 -12.83 -22.06 21.05
C LYS A 466 -11.45 -22.01 20.37
N LEU A 467 -10.37 -22.16 21.14
CA LEU A 467 -9.00 -22.20 20.62
C LEU A 467 -8.80 -23.41 19.71
N VAL A 468 -9.26 -24.60 20.12
CA VAL A 468 -9.19 -25.84 19.33
C VAL A 468 -9.99 -25.70 18.03
N ILE A 469 -11.21 -25.16 18.09
CA ILE A 469 -12.03 -24.92 16.90
C ILE A 469 -11.34 -23.93 15.95
N LYS A 470 -10.73 -22.86 16.48
CA LYS A 470 -9.98 -21.89 15.67
C LYS A 470 -8.74 -22.53 15.04
N HIS A 471 -7.97 -23.31 15.79
CA HIS A 471 -6.81 -24.05 15.27
C HIS A 471 -7.21 -25.00 14.14
N HIS A 472 -8.27 -25.79 14.34
CA HIS A 472 -8.78 -26.71 13.33
C HIS A 472 -9.27 -25.98 12.07
N ARG A 473 -9.94 -24.83 12.22
CA ARG A 473 -10.30 -23.97 11.08
C ARG A 473 -9.05 -23.49 10.33
N LEU A 474 -8.00 -23.05 11.02
CA LEU A 474 -6.77 -22.58 10.39
C LEU A 474 -6.02 -23.69 9.65
N ILE A 475 -5.97 -24.90 10.21
CA ILE A 475 -5.41 -26.07 9.52
C ILE A 475 -6.12 -26.29 8.18
N ARG A 476 -7.47 -26.28 8.18
CA ARG A 476 -8.25 -26.44 6.93
C ARG A 476 -8.04 -25.31 5.93
N LEU A 477 -7.86 -24.08 6.41
CA LEU A 477 -7.54 -22.93 5.55
C LEU A 477 -6.17 -23.11 4.89
N VAL A 478 -5.13 -23.52 5.64
CA VAL A 478 -3.81 -23.79 5.06
C VAL A 478 -3.87 -24.95 4.07
N GLU A 479 -4.57 -26.04 4.39
CA GLU A 479 -4.74 -27.18 3.46
C GLU A 479 -5.44 -26.76 2.16
N THR A 480 -6.48 -25.93 2.25
CA THR A 480 -7.19 -25.41 1.06
C THR A 480 -6.34 -24.42 0.27
N LEU A 481 -5.52 -23.61 0.95
CA LEU A 481 -4.54 -22.71 0.33
C LEU A 481 -3.49 -23.50 -0.45
N GLU A 482 -2.96 -24.54 0.18
CA GLU A 482 -1.99 -25.44 -0.44
C GLU A 482 -2.57 -26.15 -1.67
N ASP A 483 -3.76 -26.75 -1.55
CA ASP A 483 -4.43 -27.40 -2.68
C ASP A 483 -4.77 -26.43 -3.82
N GLY A 484 -5.02 -25.15 -3.49
CA GLY A 484 -5.32 -24.12 -4.48
C GLY A 484 -4.10 -23.62 -5.26
N PHE A 485 -2.92 -23.58 -4.64
CA PHE A 485 -1.76 -22.88 -5.17
C PHE A 485 -0.51 -23.75 -5.38
N ASN A 486 -0.44 -25.00 -4.90
CA ASN A 486 0.77 -25.84 -4.98
C ASN A 486 1.33 -26.03 -6.41
N ILE A 487 0.48 -26.27 -7.41
CA ILE A 487 0.88 -26.43 -8.82
C ILE A 487 1.30 -25.07 -9.40
N MET A 488 0.65 -23.99 -8.99
CA MET A 488 1.00 -22.63 -9.42
C MET A 488 2.38 -22.23 -8.91
N ILE A 489 2.67 -22.51 -7.62
CA ILE A 489 3.98 -22.31 -6.99
C ILE A 489 5.06 -23.13 -7.71
N PHE A 490 4.75 -24.38 -8.06
CA PHE A 490 5.66 -25.23 -8.81
C PHE A 490 5.98 -24.68 -10.20
N GLN A 491 4.96 -24.23 -10.93
CA GLN A 491 5.15 -23.58 -12.22
C GLN A 491 5.98 -22.30 -12.09
N GLN A 492 5.76 -21.51 -11.03
CA GLN A 492 6.54 -20.31 -10.76
C GLN A 492 8.02 -20.64 -10.54
N LEU A 493 8.34 -21.59 -9.66
CA LEU A 493 9.72 -22.00 -9.38
C LEU A 493 10.42 -22.54 -10.62
N LEU A 494 9.81 -23.54 -11.28
CA LEU A 494 10.41 -24.16 -12.47
C LEU A 494 10.58 -23.17 -13.61
N GLY A 495 9.54 -22.38 -13.90
CA GLY A 495 9.57 -21.45 -15.02
C GLY A 495 10.53 -20.28 -14.79
N THR A 496 10.63 -19.76 -13.57
CA THR A 496 11.60 -18.70 -13.27
C THR A 496 13.04 -19.18 -13.37
N THR A 497 13.35 -20.41 -12.91
CA THR A 497 14.67 -21.02 -13.10
C THR A 497 15.02 -21.14 -14.59
N LEU A 498 14.10 -21.70 -15.40
CA LEU A 498 14.31 -21.82 -16.85
C LEU A 498 14.53 -20.45 -17.50
N ASN A 499 13.71 -19.45 -17.14
CA ASN A 499 13.82 -18.13 -17.74
C ASN A 499 15.11 -17.40 -17.34
N LEU A 500 15.59 -17.58 -16.10
CA LEU A 500 16.89 -17.06 -15.67
C LEU A 500 18.04 -17.71 -16.45
N CYS A 501 17.98 -19.01 -16.72
CA CYS A 501 19.00 -19.71 -17.52
C CYS A 501 19.06 -19.17 -18.95
N VAL A 502 17.92 -19.07 -19.64
CA VAL A 502 17.86 -18.57 -21.02
C VAL A 502 18.28 -17.10 -21.08
N SER A 503 17.78 -16.26 -20.16
CA SER A 503 18.12 -14.84 -20.10
C SER A 503 19.58 -14.59 -19.75
N GLY A 504 20.17 -15.43 -18.88
CA GLY A 504 21.58 -15.34 -18.52
C GLY A 504 22.49 -15.71 -19.70
N TYR A 505 22.15 -16.76 -20.44
CA TYR A 505 22.86 -17.11 -21.67
C TYR A 505 22.80 -15.97 -22.70
N HIS A 506 21.61 -15.41 -22.93
CA HIS A 506 21.43 -14.26 -23.83
C HIS A 506 22.30 -13.07 -23.41
N ALA A 507 22.32 -12.73 -22.11
CA ALA A 507 23.10 -11.62 -21.59
C ALA A 507 24.62 -11.80 -21.78
N LEU A 508 25.12 -13.03 -21.61
CA LEU A 508 26.54 -13.36 -21.83
C LEU A 508 26.93 -13.21 -23.30
N VAL A 509 26.13 -13.76 -24.22
CA VAL A 509 26.38 -13.67 -25.66
C VAL A 509 26.33 -12.21 -26.14
N SER A 510 25.31 -11.45 -25.73
CA SER A 510 25.19 -10.02 -26.08
C SER A 510 26.34 -9.18 -25.54
N SER A 511 26.82 -9.45 -24.31
CA SER A 511 27.97 -8.74 -23.74
C SER A 511 29.27 -9.04 -24.50
N ALA A 512 29.49 -10.29 -24.91
CA ALA A 512 30.63 -10.65 -25.75
C ALA A 512 30.63 -9.90 -27.10
N ASN A 513 29.44 -9.56 -27.61
CA ASN A 513 29.25 -8.78 -28.84
C ASN A 513 29.28 -7.25 -28.62
N GLY A 514 29.55 -6.78 -27.39
CA GLY A 514 29.65 -5.35 -27.05
C GLY A 514 28.34 -4.68 -26.63
N GLU A 515 27.23 -5.41 -26.54
CA GLU A 515 25.90 -4.88 -26.14
C GLU A 515 25.71 -4.87 -24.60
N ASN A 516 26.55 -4.13 -23.88
CA ASN A 516 26.57 -4.13 -22.40
C ASN A 516 25.23 -3.71 -21.74
N ILE A 517 24.35 -3.01 -22.47
CA ILE A 517 23.01 -2.65 -22.00
C ILE A 517 22.17 -3.90 -21.70
N VAL A 518 22.32 -4.97 -22.50
CA VAL A 518 21.57 -6.23 -22.30
C VAL A 518 21.95 -6.89 -20.99
N LEU A 519 23.24 -6.84 -20.63
CA LEU A 519 23.76 -7.36 -19.36
C LEU A 519 23.15 -6.63 -18.15
N VAL A 520 23.05 -5.30 -18.22
CA VAL A 520 22.40 -4.50 -17.17
C VAL A 520 20.91 -4.86 -17.04
N THR A 521 20.19 -4.98 -18.16
CA THR A 521 18.78 -5.37 -18.14
C THR A 521 18.57 -6.77 -17.57
N PHE A 522 19.50 -7.70 -17.80
CA PHE A 522 19.48 -9.02 -17.21
C PHE A 522 19.62 -8.99 -15.69
N PHE A 523 20.55 -8.21 -15.13
CA PHE A 523 20.69 -8.11 -13.67
C PHE A 523 19.46 -7.51 -13.00
N VAL A 524 18.84 -6.48 -13.60
CA VAL A 524 17.58 -5.91 -13.10
C VAL A 524 16.46 -6.95 -13.13
N TYR A 525 16.33 -7.67 -14.24
CA TYR A 525 15.36 -8.75 -14.38
C TYR A 525 15.60 -9.87 -13.36
N ALA A 526 16.84 -10.34 -13.22
CA ALA A 526 17.22 -11.40 -12.29
C ALA A 526 16.91 -11.00 -10.84
N PHE A 527 17.25 -9.77 -10.44
CA PHE A 527 16.91 -9.24 -9.13
C PHE A 527 15.39 -9.22 -8.88
N SER A 528 14.60 -8.79 -9.87
CA SER A 528 13.14 -8.74 -9.74
C SER A 528 12.51 -10.13 -9.55
N VAL A 529 13.01 -11.13 -10.28
CA VAL A 529 12.50 -12.50 -10.21
C VAL A 529 12.94 -13.18 -8.91
N LEU A 530 14.22 -13.02 -8.53
CA LEU A 530 14.72 -13.54 -7.26
C LEU A 530 14.01 -12.92 -6.05
N SER A 531 13.71 -11.62 -6.11
CA SER A 531 12.91 -10.93 -5.08
C SER A 531 11.50 -11.52 -4.97
N THR A 532 10.88 -11.87 -6.11
CA THR A 532 9.58 -12.53 -6.11
C THR A 532 9.65 -13.91 -5.48
N LEU A 533 10.67 -14.72 -5.81
CA LEU A 533 10.90 -16.02 -5.19
C LEU A 533 11.19 -15.92 -3.68
N PHE A 534 11.96 -14.91 -3.27
CA PHE A 534 12.20 -14.63 -1.86
C PHE A 534 10.89 -14.38 -1.11
N VAL A 535 9.97 -13.59 -1.68
CA VAL A 535 8.65 -13.33 -1.06
C VAL A 535 7.86 -14.63 -0.86
N TYR A 536 7.85 -15.53 -1.85
CA TYR A 536 7.21 -16.85 -1.72
C TYR A 536 7.77 -17.65 -0.54
N CYS A 537 9.10 -17.77 -0.47
CA CYS A 537 9.78 -18.51 0.57
C CYS A 537 9.64 -17.86 1.95
N TYR A 538 9.71 -16.53 2.03
CA TYR A 538 9.54 -15.78 3.27
C TYR A 538 8.14 -15.95 3.85
N ILE A 539 7.09 -15.89 3.02
CA ILE A 539 5.71 -16.14 3.45
C ILE A 539 5.54 -17.58 3.96
N GLY A 540 6.16 -18.55 3.28
CA GLY A 540 6.20 -19.95 3.72
C GLY A 540 6.89 -20.11 5.07
N GLU A 541 8.03 -19.44 5.26
CA GLU A 541 8.79 -19.44 6.52
C GLU A 541 7.97 -18.86 7.67
N CYS A 542 7.34 -17.70 7.49
CA CYS A 542 6.48 -17.12 8.52
C CYS A 542 5.34 -18.06 8.93
N LEU A 543 4.77 -18.80 7.97
CA LEU A 543 3.72 -19.80 8.28
C LEU A 543 4.27 -20.96 9.11
N ILE A 544 5.45 -21.48 8.75
CA ILE A 544 6.13 -22.56 9.47
C ILE A 544 6.46 -22.10 10.89
N GLU A 545 7.04 -20.91 11.03
CA GLU A 545 7.43 -20.31 12.32
C GLU A 545 6.21 -20.13 13.24
N GLU A 546 5.12 -19.55 12.77
CA GLU A 546 3.92 -19.39 13.59
C GLU A 546 3.25 -20.73 13.93
N SER A 547 3.36 -21.73 13.05
CA SER A 547 2.86 -23.08 13.30
C SER A 547 3.66 -23.82 14.37
N ILE A 548 4.98 -23.71 14.35
CA ILE A 548 5.85 -24.33 15.36
C ILE A 548 5.70 -23.56 16.68
N GLY A 549 5.75 -22.23 16.62
CA GLY A 549 5.62 -21.36 17.78
C GLY A 549 4.30 -21.53 18.53
N LEU A 550 3.21 -21.86 17.85
CA LEU A 550 1.96 -22.26 18.52
C LEU A 550 2.17 -23.52 19.38
N GLY A 551 2.85 -24.54 18.86
CA GLY A 551 3.16 -25.77 19.60
C GLY A 551 4.01 -25.52 20.85
N ASP A 552 5.04 -24.69 20.71
CA ASP A 552 5.92 -24.31 21.83
C ASP A 552 5.15 -23.53 22.90
N THR A 553 4.28 -22.60 22.50
CA THR A 553 3.46 -21.81 23.42
C THR A 553 2.47 -22.70 24.18
N LEU A 554 1.88 -23.71 23.50
CA LEU A 554 1.04 -24.70 24.17
C LEU A 554 1.86 -25.52 25.17
N TYR A 555 3.08 -25.95 24.82
CA TYR A 555 3.93 -26.74 25.72
C TYR A 555 4.39 -25.97 26.96
N GLN A 556 4.69 -24.68 26.80
CA GLN A 556 5.13 -23.79 27.88
C GLN A 556 4.00 -23.34 28.82
N SER A 557 2.75 -23.61 28.46
CA SER A 557 1.61 -23.29 29.33
C SER A 557 1.54 -24.19 30.57
N ASP A 558 0.75 -23.80 31.57
CA ASP A 558 0.44 -24.61 32.74
C ASP A 558 -0.57 -25.74 32.42
N TRP A 559 -0.29 -26.51 31.36
CA TRP A 559 -1.17 -27.56 30.84
C TRP A 559 -1.40 -28.69 31.85
N TYR A 560 -0.51 -28.87 32.81
CA TYR A 560 -0.60 -29.88 33.87
C TYR A 560 -1.69 -29.56 34.91
N ASP A 561 -2.12 -28.30 35.02
CA ASP A 561 -3.19 -27.85 35.92
C ASP A 561 -4.58 -27.87 35.26
N LEU A 562 -4.67 -28.32 34.00
CA LEU A 562 -5.92 -28.38 33.26
C LEU A 562 -6.85 -29.50 33.75
N SER A 563 -8.16 -29.29 33.53
CA SER A 563 -9.16 -30.36 33.70
C SER A 563 -8.84 -31.54 32.78
N THR A 564 -9.28 -32.75 33.13
CA THR A 564 -9.03 -33.95 32.31
C THR A 564 -9.55 -33.86 30.88
N VAL A 565 -10.61 -33.07 30.65
CA VAL A 565 -11.19 -32.82 29.33
C VAL A 565 -10.33 -31.83 28.55
N ASP A 566 -9.94 -30.72 29.16
CA ASP A 566 -9.12 -29.70 28.51
C ASP A 566 -7.69 -30.19 28.25
N LEU A 567 -7.12 -30.97 29.17
CA LEU A 567 -5.82 -31.63 29.03
C LEU A 567 -5.79 -32.54 27.78
N LYS A 568 -6.85 -33.32 27.55
CA LYS A 568 -6.95 -34.18 26.34
C LYS A 568 -7.00 -33.36 25.06
N MET A 569 -7.78 -32.27 25.04
CA MET A 569 -7.85 -31.38 23.87
C MET A 569 -6.50 -30.71 23.60
N MET A 570 -5.84 -30.25 24.67
CA MET A 570 -4.52 -29.63 24.61
C MET A 570 -3.48 -30.59 24.06
N TYR A 571 -3.45 -31.82 24.57
CA TYR A 571 -2.54 -32.87 24.10
C TYR A 571 -2.72 -33.15 22.60
N ILE A 572 -3.97 -33.23 22.11
CA ILE A 572 -4.25 -33.39 20.68
C ILE A 572 -3.72 -32.21 19.87
N CYS A 573 -3.92 -30.97 20.35
CA CYS A 573 -3.37 -29.78 19.71
C CYS A 573 -1.84 -29.81 19.63
N MET A 574 -1.16 -30.10 20.74
CA MET A 574 0.30 -30.22 20.79
C MET A 574 0.82 -31.31 19.84
N GLN A 575 0.14 -32.47 19.80
CA GLN A 575 0.52 -33.54 18.89
C GLN A 575 0.34 -33.13 17.42
N ARG A 576 -0.67 -32.31 17.10
CA ARG A 576 -0.90 -31.82 15.74
C ARG A 576 0.11 -30.74 15.32
N THR A 577 0.57 -29.88 16.24
CA THR A 577 1.56 -28.82 15.93
C THR A 577 2.95 -29.38 15.66
N ARG A 578 3.27 -30.61 16.10
CA ARG A 578 4.51 -31.31 15.74
C ARG A 578 4.70 -31.49 14.23
N LYS A 579 3.60 -31.51 13.46
CA LYS A 579 3.66 -31.44 12.00
C LYS A 579 3.41 -29.98 11.58
N PRO A 580 4.44 -29.23 11.19
CA PRO A 580 4.29 -27.83 10.84
C PRO A 580 3.32 -27.66 9.66
N LEU A 581 2.55 -26.59 9.71
CA LEU A 581 1.78 -26.11 8.57
C LEU A 581 2.76 -25.46 7.59
N GLN A 582 2.83 -26.01 6.38
CA GLN A 582 3.77 -25.58 5.37
C GLN A 582 3.09 -25.57 4.01
N LEU A 583 3.52 -24.64 3.15
CA LEU A 583 3.13 -24.58 1.75
C LEU A 583 4.21 -25.27 0.91
N THR A 584 3.82 -25.98 -0.15
CA THR A 584 4.75 -26.75 -0.98
C THR A 584 4.60 -26.47 -2.47
N SER A 585 5.70 -26.66 -3.17
CA SER A 585 5.79 -26.66 -4.62
C SER A 585 5.47 -28.07 -5.15
N ALA A 586 4.23 -28.28 -5.59
CA ALA A 586 3.71 -29.57 -6.08
C ALA A 586 4.08 -30.79 -5.20
N LYS A 587 4.16 -30.61 -3.87
CA LYS A 587 4.59 -31.62 -2.89
C LYS A 587 6.05 -32.11 -2.99
N PHE A 588 6.86 -31.50 -3.85
CA PHE A 588 8.29 -31.81 -3.97
C PHE A 588 9.13 -31.10 -2.92
N CYS A 589 8.84 -29.83 -2.65
CA CYS A 589 9.65 -28.99 -1.79
C CYS A 589 8.78 -28.01 -0.99
N ALA A 590 9.07 -27.84 0.29
CA ALA A 590 8.40 -26.86 1.13
C ALA A 590 8.93 -25.45 0.83
N LEU A 591 8.05 -24.44 0.90
CA LEU A 591 8.47 -23.05 0.80
C LEU A 591 9.12 -22.62 2.11
N SER A 592 10.44 -22.48 2.10
CA SER A 592 11.26 -22.04 3.24
C SER A 592 12.43 -21.18 2.78
N LEU A 593 13.03 -20.43 3.71
CA LEU A 593 14.25 -19.67 3.42
C LEU A 593 15.45 -20.58 3.09
N ASP A 594 15.47 -21.80 3.62
CA ASP A 594 16.46 -22.82 3.24
C ASP A 594 16.34 -23.17 1.76
N THR A 595 15.11 -23.39 1.27
CA THR A 595 14.83 -23.68 -0.15
C THR A 595 15.24 -22.51 -1.04
N PHE A 596 15.00 -21.28 -0.60
CA PHE A 596 15.49 -20.09 -1.32
C PHE A 596 17.01 -20.05 -1.39
N SER A 597 17.68 -20.34 -0.27
CA SER A 597 19.13 -20.37 -0.17
C SER A 597 19.72 -21.46 -1.07
N ASP A 598 19.15 -22.65 -1.12
CA ASP A 598 19.60 -23.72 -2.01
C ASP A 598 19.49 -23.33 -3.49
N VAL A 599 18.38 -22.69 -3.89
CA VAL A 599 18.19 -22.19 -5.26
C VAL A 599 19.18 -21.05 -5.57
N GLY A 600 19.37 -20.10 -4.65
CA GLY A 600 20.30 -18.99 -4.79
C GLY A 600 21.76 -19.44 -4.82
N ILE A 601 22.16 -20.34 -3.93
CA ILE A 601 23.51 -20.92 -3.84
C ILE A 601 23.79 -21.82 -5.05
N SER A 602 22.83 -22.60 -5.55
CA SER A 602 23.00 -23.36 -6.79
C SER A 602 23.31 -22.46 -7.99
N TRP A 603 22.68 -21.29 -8.06
CA TRP A 603 22.94 -20.29 -9.09
C TRP A 603 24.31 -19.64 -8.95
N VAL A 604 24.69 -19.20 -7.73
CA VAL A 604 26.00 -18.57 -7.47
C VAL A 604 27.15 -19.57 -7.62
N SER A 605 27.04 -20.77 -7.03
CA SER A 605 28.10 -21.77 -7.01
C SER A 605 28.44 -22.36 -8.38
N ARG A 606 27.47 -22.40 -9.31
CA ARG A 606 27.72 -22.82 -10.69
C ARG A 606 28.39 -21.73 -11.52
N ASN A 607 28.10 -20.46 -11.27
CA ASN A 607 28.70 -19.33 -11.97
C ASN A 607 30.11 -18.97 -11.45
N VAL A 608 30.40 -19.23 -10.17
CA VAL A 608 31.73 -18.98 -9.57
C VAL A 608 32.72 -20.11 -9.85
N ARG A 609 32.26 -21.34 -10.14
CA ARG A 609 33.15 -22.45 -10.53
C ARG A 609 33.57 -22.45 -12.00
N SER A 610 32.98 -21.58 -12.83
CA SER A 610 33.28 -21.46 -14.26
C SER A 610 34.12 -20.23 -14.63
N SER A 611 34.53 -19.44 -13.64
CA SER A 611 35.57 -18.41 -13.72
C SER A 611 36.84 -18.92 -13.06
#